data_AF-A0ABD1H4X5-F1
#
_entry.id   AF-A0ABD1H4X5-F1
#
_cell.length_a   1.000
_cell.length_b   1.000
_cell.length_c   1.000
_cell.angle_alpha   90.00
_cell.angle_beta   90.00
_cell.angle_gamma   90.00
#
_symmetry.space_group_name_H-M   'P 1'
#
loop_
_entity.id
_entity.type
_entity.pdbx_description
1 polymer ?
#
loop_
_entity_poly.entity_id
_entity_poly.type
_entity_poly.pdbx_seq_one_letter_code
_entity_poly.pdbx_strand_id
1 'polypeptide(L)'
;MVTKSKKSKSKRVPLRKKYKIIRKVKEHEKKKTKEAKKLGINKKPKVEKDPGIPNDWPFKEQELKALEVRRQRAIDDLEAKKAARKERAKKRKLGLLDDEETKGGEEGMNENPTSVTRKVDDSEKGFYRELVKVIEASDVILEVLDARDPLGTRCVDMEKMVLSAGPDKHLVLLLNKIDLVPQEAAEKWLTYLREELPAVAFKCSTQKQKSNLGRKSAPKAGEGGKAGKASNLLQTSDCNELKLLLNC
;
A
#
# COMPACT_ATOMS: atom_id res chain seq x y z
N MET A 1 -32.64 53.85 -28.72
CA MET A 1 -31.30 54.20 -28.21
C MET A 1 -30.68 52.95 -27.59
N VAL A 2 -29.65 52.35 -28.22
CA VAL A 2 -29.04 51.11 -27.71
C VAL A 2 -28.02 51.45 -26.63
N THR A 3 -28.28 51.05 -25.38
CA THR A 3 -27.38 51.26 -24.25
C THR A 3 -26.15 50.37 -24.40
N LYS A 4 -24.98 50.96 -24.66
CA LYS A 4 -23.69 50.26 -24.69
C LYS A 4 -23.43 49.59 -23.33
N SER A 5 -23.37 48.27 -23.31
CA SER A 5 -22.98 47.46 -22.14
C SER A 5 -21.61 47.91 -21.62
N LYS A 6 -21.53 48.22 -20.32
CA LYS A 6 -20.27 48.61 -19.65
C LYS A 6 -19.33 47.40 -19.67
N LYS A 7 -18.15 47.54 -20.28
CA LYS A 7 -17.13 46.46 -20.39
C LYS A 7 -16.90 45.78 -19.02
N SER A 8 -17.26 44.50 -18.92
CA SER A 8 -16.99 43.68 -17.72
C SER A 8 -15.49 43.42 -17.58
N LYS A 9 -14.94 43.51 -16.37
CA LYS A 9 -13.53 43.17 -16.12
C LYS A 9 -13.29 41.68 -16.42
N SER A 10 -12.18 41.39 -17.11
CA SER A 10 -11.78 40.01 -17.40
C SER A 10 -11.40 39.27 -16.12
N LYS A 11 -11.84 38.01 -15.99
CA LYS A 11 -11.42 37.08 -14.93
C LYS A 11 -10.01 36.52 -15.17
N ARG A 12 -9.41 36.77 -16.35
CA ARG A 12 -8.07 36.27 -16.69
C ARG A 12 -7.01 36.97 -15.84
N VAL A 13 -6.22 36.18 -15.11
CA VAL A 13 -5.13 36.70 -14.29
C VAL A 13 -3.82 36.62 -15.08
N PRO A 14 -3.11 37.74 -15.32
CA PRO A 14 -1.79 37.71 -15.94
C PRO A 14 -0.78 36.97 -15.04
N LEU A 15 0.15 36.25 -15.65
CA LEU A 15 1.18 35.45 -14.95
C LEU A 15 1.94 36.25 -13.89
N ARG A 16 2.30 37.51 -14.19
CA ARG A 16 2.92 38.44 -13.22
C ARG A 16 2.11 38.61 -11.93
N LYS A 17 0.77 38.70 -12.03
CA LYS A 17 -0.11 38.80 -10.85
C LYS A 17 -0.17 37.47 -10.11
N LYS A 18 -0.24 36.33 -10.81
CA LYS A 18 -0.22 34.99 -10.21
C LYS A 18 1.04 34.76 -9.36
N TYR A 19 2.23 35.00 -9.93
CA TYR A 19 3.49 34.85 -9.19
C TYR A 19 3.63 35.85 -8.04
N LYS A 20 3.13 37.07 -8.19
CA LYS A 20 3.10 38.06 -7.09
C LYS A 20 2.20 37.60 -5.94
N ILE A 21 1.04 37.00 -6.23
CA ILE A 21 0.13 36.45 -5.21
C ILE A 21 0.80 35.28 -4.49
N ILE A 22 1.37 34.33 -5.23
CA ILE A 22 2.07 33.16 -4.64
C ILE A 22 3.18 33.62 -3.70
N ARG A 23 4.01 34.58 -4.13
CA ARG A 23 5.08 35.14 -3.31
C ARG A 23 4.54 35.79 -2.03
N LYS A 24 3.47 36.59 -2.13
CA LYS A 24 2.83 37.25 -0.98
C LYS A 24 2.24 36.24 0.01
N VAL A 25 1.58 35.19 -0.48
CA VAL A 25 1.02 34.12 0.37
C VAL A 25 2.15 33.40 1.11
N LYS A 26 3.22 33.02 0.40
CA LYS A 26 4.39 32.37 0.99
C LYS A 26 5.08 33.24 2.04
N GLU A 27 5.23 34.54 1.78
CA GLU A 27 5.81 35.48 2.74
C GLU A 27 4.91 35.65 3.99
N HIS A 28 3.59 35.71 3.79
CA HIS A 28 2.62 35.81 4.87
C HIS A 28 2.56 34.54 5.73
N GLU A 29 2.57 33.35 5.14
CA GLU A 29 2.66 32.08 5.88
C GLU A 29 3.96 31.99 6.66
N LYS A 30 5.09 32.35 6.02
CA LYS A 30 6.39 32.40 6.71
C LYS A 30 6.38 33.36 7.91
N LYS A 31 5.68 34.49 7.80
CA LYS A 31 5.49 35.44 8.91
C LYS A 31 4.61 34.85 10.01
N LYS A 32 3.45 34.25 9.67
CA LYS A 32 2.57 33.56 10.62
C LYS A 32 3.29 32.46 11.39
N THR A 33 4.10 31.64 10.72
CA THR A 33 4.88 30.58 11.36
C THR A 33 5.92 31.16 12.32
N LYS A 34 6.58 32.28 11.96
CA LYS A 34 7.52 32.97 12.86
C LYS A 34 6.82 33.59 14.06
N GLU A 35 5.64 34.19 13.87
CA GLU A 35 4.81 34.75 14.94
C GLU A 35 4.30 33.66 15.87
N ALA A 36 3.81 32.53 15.33
CA ALA A 36 3.40 31.36 16.11
C ALA A 36 4.55 30.78 16.94
N LYS A 37 5.76 30.74 16.39
CA LYS A 37 6.98 30.36 17.12
C LYS A 37 7.37 31.39 18.19
N LYS A 38 7.26 32.70 17.90
CA LYS A 38 7.53 33.79 18.86
C LYS A 38 6.53 33.84 20.01
N LEU A 39 5.26 33.52 19.75
CA LEU A 39 4.20 33.40 20.75
C LEU A 39 4.41 32.22 21.71
N GLY A 40 5.48 31.43 21.53
CA GLY A 40 5.99 30.56 22.59
C GLY A 40 4.99 29.51 23.05
N ILE A 41 4.18 28.97 22.13
CA ILE A 41 3.31 27.83 22.42
C ILE A 41 4.19 26.56 22.44
N ASN A 42 5.13 26.52 23.39
CA ASN A 42 5.60 25.27 24.01
C ASN A 42 4.57 24.79 25.04
N LYS A 43 3.28 24.97 24.75
CA LYS A 43 2.24 24.26 25.49
C LYS A 43 2.14 22.92 24.79
N LYS A 44 2.44 21.85 25.53
CA LYS A 44 2.01 20.48 25.18
C LYS A 44 0.64 20.58 24.50
N PRO A 45 0.42 19.92 23.34
CA PRO A 45 -0.84 20.05 22.63
C PRO A 45 -1.96 19.89 23.66
N LYS A 46 -2.75 20.96 23.84
CA LYS A 46 -3.84 20.95 24.80
C LYS A 46 -4.70 19.79 24.35
N VAL A 47 -4.75 18.71 25.14
CA VAL A 47 -5.53 17.52 24.81
C VAL A 47 -6.90 18.04 24.39
N GLU A 48 -7.24 17.78 23.12
CA GLU A 48 -8.49 18.25 22.55
C GLU A 48 -9.60 17.71 23.44
N LYS A 49 -10.31 18.63 24.09
CA LYS A 49 -11.37 18.26 25.00
C LYS A 49 -12.50 17.75 24.12
N ASP A 50 -12.68 16.44 24.14
CA ASP A 50 -13.82 15.80 23.48
C ASP A 50 -15.10 16.51 23.97
N PRO A 51 -15.93 17.07 23.08
CA PRO A 51 -17.19 17.73 23.46
C PRO A 51 -18.14 16.80 24.22
N GLY A 52 -17.85 15.50 24.31
CA GLY A 52 -18.53 14.56 25.19
C GLY A 52 -19.95 14.26 24.71
N ILE A 53 -20.61 13.34 25.40
CA ILE A 53 -21.97 12.94 25.05
C ILE A 53 -22.96 14.03 25.49
N PRO A 54 -23.70 14.66 24.55
CA PRO A 54 -24.70 15.68 24.87
C PRO A 54 -25.76 15.17 25.85
N ASN A 55 -26.34 16.08 26.64
CA ASN A 55 -27.26 15.70 27.72
C ASN A 55 -28.62 15.17 27.26
N ASP A 56 -29.05 15.52 26.05
CA ASP A 56 -30.36 15.14 25.51
C ASP A 56 -30.37 13.72 24.92
N TRP A 57 -29.26 12.97 25.06
CA TRP A 57 -29.15 11.63 24.52
C TRP A 57 -29.93 10.63 25.40
N PRO A 58 -30.99 9.97 24.89
CA PRO A 58 -31.90 9.16 25.69
C PRO A 58 -31.26 7.93 26.35
N PHE A 59 -30.10 7.48 25.84
CA PHE A 59 -29.35 6.34 26.38
C PHE A 59 -28.03 6.76 27.05
N LYS A 60 -27.90 8.01 27.49
CA LYS A 60 -26.64 8.57 27.99
C LYS A 60 -26.09 7.78 29.17
N GLU A 61 -26.96 7.32 30.06
CA GLU A 61 -26.60 6.53 31.23
C GLU A 61 -26.07 5.12 30.86
N GLN A 62 -26.70 4.48 29.88
CA GLN A 62 -26.26 3.17 29.39
C GLN A 62 -24.90 3.29 28.69
N GLU A 63 -24.70 4.35 27.90
CA GLU A 63 -23.44 4.60 27.20
C GLU A 63 -22.31 4.95 28.16
N LEU A 64 -22.57 5.78 29.21
CA LEU A 64 -21.59 6.05 30.26
C LEU A 64 -21.16 4.73 30.92
N LYS A 65 -22.12 3.92 31.37
CA LYS A 65 -21.85 2.65 32.04
C LYS A 65 -21.04 1.69 31.15
N ALA A 66 -21.33 1.63 29.86
CA ALA A 66 -20.57 0.83 28.89
C ALA A 66 -19.12 1.35 28.72
N LEU A 67 -18.93 2.67 28.70
CA LEU A 67 -17.61 3.30 28.63
C LEU A 67 -16.79 3.06 29.91
N GLU A 68 -17.41 3.16 31.10
CA GLU A 68 -16.78 2.84 32.37
C GLU A 68 -16.34 1.37 32.41
N VAL A 69 -17.20 0.43 32.02
CA VAL A 69 -16.85 -1.00 31.94
C VAL A 69 -15.69 -1.23 30.96
N ARG A 70 -15.69 -0.54 29.82
CA ARG A 70 -14.61 -0.65 28.83
C ARG A 70 -13.29 -0.09 29.36
N ARG A 71 -13.32 1.03 30.08
CA ARG A 71 -12.14 1.61 30.74
C ARG A 71 -11.62 0.68 31.83
N GLN A 72 -12.50 0.11 32.66
CA GLN A 72 -12.12 -0.78 33.75
C GLN A 72 -11.44 -2.04 33.20
N ARG A 73 -12.02 -2.70 32.20
CA ARG A 73 -11.39 -3.86 31.53
C ARG A 73 -10.00 -3.54 30.99
N ALA A 74 -9.83 -2.37 30.37
CA ALA A 74 -8.52 -1.96 29.85
C ALA A 74 -7.48 -1.74 30.95
N ILE A 75 -7.89 -1.23 32.12
CA ILE A 75 -7.01 -1.07 33.28
C ILE A 75 -6.65 -2.44 33.85
N ASP A 76 -7.64 -3.32 34.04
CA ASP A 76 -7.47 -4.66 34.58
C ASP A 76 -6.54 -5.50 33.67
N ASP A 77 -6.69 -5.42 32.34
CA ASP A 77 -5.83 -6.08 31.36
C ASP A 77 -4.37 -5.57 31.43
N LEU A 78 -4.18 -4.26 31.60
CA LEU A 78 -2.85 -3.67 31.76
C LEU A 78 -2.20 -4.09 33.07
N GLU A 79 -2.96 -4.18 34.15
CA GLU A 79 -2.48 -4.65 35.44
C GLU A 79 -2.13 -6.14 35.40
N ALA A 80 -2.97 -6.98 34.79
CA ALA A 80 -2.70 -8.39 34.56
C ALA A 80 -1.41 -8.60 33.74
N LYS A 81 -1.21 -7.83 32.67
CA LYS A 81 0.03 -7.87 31.87
C LYS A 81 1.26 -7.46 32.69
N LYS A 82 1.16 -6.44 33.54
CA LYS A 82 2.24 -6.02 34.43
C LYS A 82 2.56 -7.08 35.49
N ALA A 83 1.53 -7.69 36.07
CA ALA A 83 1.68 -8.78 37.04
C ALA A 83 2.35 -10.00 36.40
N ALA A 84 1.90 -10.43 35.21
CA ALA A 84 2.51 -11.53 34.45
C ALA A 84 3.99 -11.25 34.11
N ARG A 85 4.32 -10.02 33.70
CA ARG A 85 5.72 -9.62 33.44
C ARG A 85 6.57 -9.66 34.71
N LYS A 86 6.03 -9.23 35.85
CA LYS A 86 6.72 -9.26 37.16
C LYS A 86 6.94 -10.69 37.64
N GLU A 87 5.94 -11.57 37.49
CA GLU A 87 6.06 -12.99 37.82
C GLU A 87 7.06 -13.71 36.92
N ARG A 88 7.05 -13.45 35.60
CA ARG A 88 8.07 -13.98 34.68
C ARG A 88 9.48 -13.52 35.07
N ALA A 89 9.65 -12.25 35.46
CA ALA A 89 10.93 -11.73 35.94
C ALA A 89 11.39 -12.38 37.25
N LYS A 90 10.47 -12.63 38.20
CA LYS A 90 10.78 -13.36 39.44
C LYS A 90 11.17 -14.82 39.17
N LYS A 91 10.44 -15.53 38.31
CA LYS A 91 10.75 -16.92 37.91
C LYS A 91 12.13 -17.02 37.26
N ARG A 92 12.50 -16.06 36.40
CA ARG A 92 13.85 -15.95 35.83
C ARG A 92 14.92 -15.67 36.89
N LYS A 93 14.64 -14.83 37.88
CA LYS A 93 15.57 -14.53 38.99
C LYS A 93 15.79 -15.72 39.92
N LEU A 94 14.78 -16.59 40.10
CA LEU A 94 14.84 -17.77 40.97
C LEU A 94 15.42 -19.02 40.27
N GLY A 95 15.84 -18.91 38.99
CA GLY A 95 16.47 -20.03 38.25
C GLY A 95 15.53 -21.20 37.96
N LEU A 96 14.21 -21.00 37.98
CA LEU A 96 13.20 -22.06 37.92
C LEU A 96 12.54 -22.20 36.53
N LEU A 97 13.25 -21.86 35.46
CA LEU A 97 12.82 -22.03 34.07
C LEU A 97 13.97 -22.71 33.30
N ASP A 98 13.76 -23.96 32.95
CA ASP A 98 14.58 -24.74 32.03
C ASP A 98 14.22 -24.32 30.59
N ASP A 99 15.21 -24.03 29.76
CA ASP A 99 15.10 -23.42 28.42
C ASP A 99 14.77 -24.47 27.34
N GLU A 100 13.67 -25.22 27.48
CA GLU A 100 13.15 -26.07 26.41
C GLU A 100 11.66 -25.75 26.14
N GLU A 101 11.37 -25.44 24.88
CA GLU A 101 10.06 -25.13 24.27
C GLU A 101 9.42 -23.76 24.50
N THR A 102 9.79 -22.77 23.68
CA THR A 102 8.80 -22.11 22.79
C THR A 102 9.49 -21.33 21.66
N LYS A 103 9.73 -22.00 20.53
CA LYS A 103 9.75 -21.34 19.22
C LYS A 103 8.30 -20.92 18.90
N GLY A 104 7.96 -19.67 19.21
CA GLY A 104 6.69 -19.05 18.88
C GLY A 104 6.87 -17.54 18.99
N GLY A 105 7.18 -16.91 17.86
CA GLY A 105 7.69 -15.55 17.80
C GLY A 105 6.74 -14.50 18.39
N GLU A 106 7.22 -13.85 19.45
CA GLU A 106 6.87 -12.47 19.80
C GLU A 106 8.13 -11.77 20.33
N GLU A 107 9.07 -11.51 19.43
CA GLU A 107 10.06 -10.46 19.61
C GLU A 107 9.41 -9.18 19.04
N GLY A 108 9.09 -8.17 19.85
CA GLY A 108 10.10 -7.36 20.52
C GLY A 108 10.39 -6.08 19.72
N MET A 109 9.35 -5.37 19.23
CA MET A 109 9.55 -4.09 18.56
C MET A 109 9.83 -3.00 19.61
N ASN A 110 11.10 -2.70 19.78
CA ASN A 110 11.61 -1.54 20.50
C ASN A 110 11.24 -0.27 19.72
N GLU A 111 10.18 0.42 20.12
CA GLU A 111 9.74 1.67 19.50
C GLU A 111 10.51 2.87 20.06
N ASN A 112 11.49 3.34 19.28
CA ASN A 112 11.91 4.74 19.31
C ASN A 112 10.68 5.62 18.98
N PRO A 113 10.35 6.66 19.77
CA PRO A 113 9.11 7.40 19.63
C PRO A 113 9.24 8.50 18.55
N THR A 114 9.47 8.10 17.30
CA THR A 114 9.47 9.06 16.19
C THR A 114 8.97 8.44 14.89
N SER A 115 7.76 7.88 14.89
CA SER A 115 6.95 7.88 13.67
C SER A 115 5.48 7.72 14.02
N VAL A 116 4.65 8.38 13.24
CA VAL A 116 3.22 8.59 13.44
C VAL A 116 2.51 7.22 13.43
N THR A 117 2.19 6.69 14.61
CA THR A 117 1.36 5.48 14.73
C THR A 117 -0.08 5.82 14.35
N ARG A 118 -0.39 5.64 13.07
CA ARG A 118 -1.78 5.45 12.63
C ARG A 118 -2.28 4.19 13.33
N LYS A 119 -3.43 4.27 14.00
CA LYS A 119 -4.11 3.09 14.53
C LYS A 119 -4.41 2.20 13.32
N VAL A 120 -3.72 1.07 13.20
CA VAL A 120 -3.97 0.08 12.15
C VAL A 120 -5.37 -0.47 12.39
N ASP A 121 -6.29 -0.16 11.48
CA ASP A 121 -7.68 -0.60 11.55
C ASP A 121 -7.74 -2.14 11.52
N ASP A 122 -8.69 -2.73 12.25
CA ASP A 122 -8.81 -4.20 12.38
C ASP A 122 -9.01 -4.90 11.02
N SER A 123 -9.57 -4.17 10.05
CA SER A 123 -9.70 -4.55 8.64
C SER A 123 -8.35 -4.72 7.93
N GLU A 124 -7.37 -3.84 8.18
CA GLU A 124 -6.04 -3.91 7.56
C GLU A 124 -5.28 -5.14 8.05
N LYS A 125 -5.42 -5.48 9.34
CA LYS A 125 -4.83 -6.71 9.91
C LYS A 125 -5.40 -7.98 9.29
N GLY A 126 -6.68 -7.98 8.92
CA GLY A 126 -7.30 -9.07 8.16
C GLY A 126 -6.63 -9.25 6.79
N PHE A 127 -6.43 -8.15 6.06
CA PHE A 127 -5.82 -8.17 4.74
C PHE A 127 -4.37 -8.71 4.76
N TYR A 128 -3.54 -8.25 5.70
CA TYR A 128 -2.17 -8.75 5.82
C TYR A 128 -2.10 -10.25 6.13
N ARG A 129 -3.02 -10.77 6.94
CA ARG A 129 -3.10 -12.22 7.22
C ARG A 129 -3.38 -13.02 5.96
N GLU A 130 -4.24 -12.52 5.08
CA GLU A 130 -4.53 -13.21 3.82
C GLU A 130 -3.37 -13.09 2.83
N LEU A 131 -2.75 -11.91 2.76
CA LEU A 131 -1.58 -11.67 1.92
C LEU A 131 -0.42 -12.61 2.27
N VAL A 132 -0.14 -12.83 3.55
CA VAL A 132 0.91 -13.77 3.99
C VAL A 132 0.63 -15.19 3.50
N LYS A 133 -0.62 -15.67 3.61
CA LYS A 133 -0.99 -17.00 3.09
C LYS A 133 -0.80 -17.10 1.57
N VAL A 134 -1.19 -16.07 0.84
CA VAL A 134 -1.02 -16.03 -0.62
C VAL A 134 0.46 -16.06 -0.98
N ILE A 135 1.29 -15.31 -0.25
CA ILE A 135 2.74 -15.32 -0.44
C ILE A 135 3.28 -16.71 -0.17
N GLU A 136 2.96 -17.33 0.96
CA GLU A 136 3.41 -18.68 1.33
C GLU A 136 3.03 -19.73 0.27
N ALA A 137 1.79 -19.70 -0.21
CA ALA A 137 1.27 -20.67 -1.18
C ALA A 137 1.78 -20.47 -2.63
N SER A 138 2.39 -19.33 -2.95
CA SER A 138 2.82 -19.00 -4.31
C SER A 138 4.34 -19.09 -4.48
N ASP A 139 4.78 -19.67 -5.60
CA ASP A 139 6.20 -19.68 -6.02
C ASP A 139 6.57 -18.39 -6.77
N VAL A 140 5.64 -17.86 -7.57
CA VAL A 140 5.84 -16.66 -8.38
C VAL A 140 4.71 -15.66 -8.11
N ILE A 141 5.09 -14.41 -7.83
CA ILE A 141 4.17 -13.30 -7.56
C ILE A 141 4.35 -12.23 -8.62
N LEU A 142 3.23 -11.76 -9.17
CA LEU A 142 3.18 -10.70 -10.17
C LEU A 142 2.64 -9.42 -9.53
N GLU A 143 3.47 -8.39 -9.48
CA GLU A 143 3.02 -7.06 -9.05
C GLU A 143 2.62 -6.22 -10.27
N VAL A 144 1.34 -5.86 -10.33
CA VAL A 144 0.78 -5.15 -11.49
C VAL A 144 0.90 -3.65 -11.29
N LEU A 145 1.66 -3.00 -12.17
CA LEU A 145 1.88 -1.55 -12.18
C LEU A 145 1.09 -0.89 -13.32
N ASP A 146 0.64 0.35 -13.16
CA ASP A 146 0.03 1.14 -14.25
C ASP A 146 1.13 1.93 -14.99
N ALA A 147 1.23 1.77 -16.32
CA ALA A 147 2.28 2.39 -17.12
C ALA A 147 2.32 3.94 -17.06
N ARG A 148 1.22 4.58 -16.63
CA ARG A 148 1.15 6.04 -16.46
C ARG A 148 1.81 6.52 -15.17
N ASP A 149 1.79 5.69 -14.12
CA ASP A 149 2.36 5.98 -12.81
C ASP A 149 2.84 4.69 -12.12
N PRO A 150 3.95 4.09 -12.61
CA PRO A 150 4.45 2.83 -12.06
C PRO A 150 4.98 2.99 -10.64
N LEU A 151 5.53 4.16 -10.27
CA LEU A 151 6.03 4.40 -8.92
C LEU A 151 4.90 4.60 -7.90
N GLY A 152 3.80 5.26 -8.29
CA GLY A 152 2.65 5.46 -7.41
C GLY A 152 1.82 4.19 -7.18
N THR A 153 1.90 3.22 -8.10
CA THR A 153 1.19 1.93 -8.00
C THR A 153 2.05 0.80 -7.43
N ARG A 154 3.31 1.08 -7.11
CA ARG A 154 4.27 0.12 -6.55
C ARG A 154 4.24 0.09 -5.03
N CYS A 155 4.38 -1.10 -4.45
CA CYS A 155 4.34 -1.30 -3.00
C CYS A 155 5.62 -1.97 -2.48
N VAL A 156 6.65 -1.16 -2.20
CA VAL A 156 7.96 -1.61 -1.71
C VAL A 156 7.89 -2.46 -0.44
N ASP A 157 6.92 -2.19 0.44
CA ASP A 157 6.76 -2.95 1.68
C ASP A 157 6.29 -4.39 1.40
N MET A 158 5.44 -4.58 0.40
CA MET A 158 5.04 -5.91 -0.07
C MET A 158 6.23 -6.64 -0.70
N GLU A 159 7.03 -5.96 -1.53
CA GLU A 159 8.22 -6.55 -2.15
C GLU A 159 9.20 -7.09 -1.11
N LYS A 160 9.49 -6.30 -0.07
CA LYS A 160 10.36 -6.73 1.04
C LYS A 160 9.80 -7.94 1.78
N MET A 161 8.48 -7.99 1.98
CA MET A 161 7.83 -9.11 2.64
C MET A 161 7.93 -10.39 1.81
N VAL A 162 7.76 -10.31 0.49
CA VAL A 162 7.94 -11.44 -0.43
C VAL A 162 9.39 -11.92 -0.43
N LEU A 163 10.35 -11.00 -0.53
CA LEU A 163 11.78 -11.32 -0.51
C LEU A 163 12.23 -11.92 0.82
N SER A 164 11.61 -11.50 1.93
CA SER A 164 11.91 -12.04 3.27
C SER A 164 11.26 -13.40 3.53
N ALA A 165 10.20 -13.76 2.78
CA ALA A 165 9.47 -15.01 2.97
C ALA A 165 10.26 -16.23 2.45
N GLY A 166 11.20 -16.05 1.53
CA GLY A 166 12.14 -17.11 1.12
C GLY A 166 12.85 -16.81 -0.20
N PRO A 167 14.05 -17.40 -0.43
CA PRO A 167 14.84 -17.16 -1.64
C PRO A 167 14.23 -17.79 -2.90
N ASP A 168 13.37 -18.81 -2.75
CA ASP A 168 12.74 -19.53 -3.85
C ASP A 168 11.52 -18.78 -4.42
N LYS A 169 11.09 -17.70 -3.76
CA LYS A 169 9.95 -16.90 -4.21
C LYS A 169 10.41 -15.85 -5.21
N HIS A 170 9.81 -15.87 -6.39
CA HIS A 170 10.13 -14.92 -7.44
C HIS A 170 9.09 -13.80 -7.52
N LEU A 171 9.56 -12.56 -7.53
CA LEU A 171 8.72 -11.37 -7.73
C LEU A 171 9.00 -10.79 -9.12
N VAL A 172 7.95 -10.56 -9.90
CA VAL A 172 8.03 -10.00 -11.26
C VAL A 172 7.08 -8.82 -11.38
N LEU A 173 7.59 -7.70 -11.89
CA LEU A 173 6.81 -6.49 -12.15
C LEU A 173 6.11 -6.60 -13.51
N LEU A 174 4.81 -6.34 -13.53
CA LEU A 174 3.98 -6.33 -14.73
C LEU A 174 3.49 -4.93 -15.02
N LEU A 175 4.12 -4.26 -15.99
CA LEU A 175 3.74 -2.93 -16.43
C LEU A 175 2.53 -3.00 -17.36
N ASN A 176 1.35 -2.71 -16.82
CA ASN A 176 0.07 -2.82 -17.50
C ASN A 176 -0.38 -1.50 -18.15
N LYS A 177 -1.27 -1.58 -19.14
CA LYS A 177 -1.86 -0.46 -19.89
C LYS A 177 -0.83 0.37 -20.67
N ILE A 178 0.17 -0.30 -21.22
CA ILE A 178 1.23 0.35 -22.02
C ILE A 178 0.67 1.08 -23.26
N ASP A 179 -0.55 0.76 -23.68
CA ASP A 179 -1.27 1.44 -24.77
C ASP A 179 -1.65 2.89 -24.45
N LEU A 180 -1.70 3.27 -23.18
CA LEU A 180 -2.05 4.62 -22.75
C LEU A 180 -0.85 5.57 -22.71
N VAL A 181 0.36 5.06 -22.92
CA VAL A 181 1.60 5.84 -22.90
C VAL A 181 2.35 5.69 -24.23
N PRO A 182 3.11 6.70 -24.67
CA PRO A 182 4.00 6.54 -25.82
C PRO A 182 4.97 5.37 -25.63
N GLN A 183 5.30 4.67 -26.71
CA GLN A 183 6.20 3.52 -26.67
C GLN A 183 7.56 3.88 -26.03
N GLU A 184 8.14 5.03 -26.38
CA GLU A 184 9.39 5.51 -25.78
C GLU A 184 9.33 5.67 -24.26
N ALA A 185 8.17 6.05 -23.72
CA ALA A 185 7.97 6.19 -22.28
C ALA A 185 7.88 4.82 -21.61
N ALA A 186 7.16 3.86 -22.23
CA ALA A 186 7.09 2.49 -21.75
C ALA A 186 8.46 1.81 -21.74
N GLU A 187 9.27 2.00 -22.77
CA GLU A 187 10.64 1.47 -22.85
C GLU A 187 11.54 2.06 -21.75
N LYS A 188 11.48 3.38 -21.52
CA LYS A 188 12.22 4.01 -20.42
C LYS A 188 11.81 3.45 -19.06
N TRP A 189 10.51 3.22 -18.84
CA TRP A 189 10.03 2.60 -17.60
C TRP A 189 10.51 1.16 -17.44
N LEU A 190 10.50 0.37 -18.51
CA LEU A 190 11.04 -0.99 -18.47
C LEU A 190 12.53 -1.00 -18.15
N THR A 191 13.33 -0.12 -18.76
CA THR A 191 14.76 0.00 -18.45
C THR A 191 14.97 0.36 -16.99
N TYR A 192 14.25 1.36 -16.49
CA TYR A 192 14.36 1.79 -15.10
C TYR A 192 13.95 0.69 -14.10
N LEU A 193 12.82 0.02 -14.33
CA LEU A 193 12.32 -1.02 -13.40
C LEU A 193 13.20 -2.27 -13.40
N ARG A 194 13.82 -2.63 -14.54
CA ARG A 194 14.72 -3.77 -14.67
C ARG A 194 16.05 -3.62 -13.93
N GLU A 195 16.41 -2.40 -13.50
CA GLU A 195 17.56 -2.19 -12.62
C GLU A 195 17.34 -2.80 -11.23
N GLU A 196 16.07 -2.92 -10.81
CA GLU A 196 15.72 -3.41 -9.47
C GLU A 196 15.09 -4.81 -9.50
N LEU A 197 14.08 -5.03 -10.36
CA LEU A 197 13.32 -6.27 -10.42
C LEU A 197 12.97 -6.65 -11.87
N PRO A 198 12.83 -7.96 -12.18
CA PRO A 198 12.40 -8.38 -13.51
C PRO A 198 11.07 -7.73 -13.90
N ALA A 199 11.03 -7.00 -15.01
CA ALA A 199 9.85 -6.26 -15.46
C ALA A 199 9.41 -6.62 -16.89
N VAL A 200 8.11 -6.86 -17.05
CA VAL A 200 7.45 -7.24 -18.31
C VAL A 200 6.36 -6.23 -18.63
N ALA A 201 6.28 -5.80 -19.89
CA ALA A 201 5.21 -4.93 -20.38
C ALA A 201 4.02 -5.75 -20.89
N PHE A 202 2.82 -5.31 -20.55
CA PHE A 202 1.57 -5.95 -20.95
C PHE A 202 0.57 -4.96 -21.55
N LYS A 203 0.02 -5.34 -22.70
CA LYS A 203 -1.08 -4.62 -23.36
C LYS A 203 -2.39 -5.38 -23.12
N CYS A 204 -3.30 -4.79 -22.37
CA CYS A 204 -4.61 -5.37 -22.02
C CYS A 204 -5.62 -5.46 -23.17
N SER A 205 -5.30 -5.01 -24.39
CA SER A 205 -6.29 -4.92 -25.47
C SER A 205 -6.67 -6.31 -26.01
N THR A 206 -7.78 -6.85 -25.51
CA THR A 206 -8.40 -8.11 -25.97
C THR A 206 -9.24 -7.96 -27.24
N GLN A 207 -9.31 -6.76 -27.84
CA GLN A 207 -10.22 -6.49 -28.96
C GLN A 207 -9.95 -7.31 -30.23
N LYS A 208 -8.75 -7.91 -30.37
CA LYS A 208 -8.43 -8.83 -31.49
C LYS A 208 -8.75 -10.31 -31.20
N GLN A 209 -9.10 -10.69 -29.97
CA GLN A 209 -9.45 -12.07 -29.61
C GLN A 209 -10.96 -12.22 -29.36
N LYS A 210 -11.78 -11.96 -30.39
CA LYS A 210 -13.21 -12.32 -30.37
C LYS A 210 -13.43 -13.83 -30.56
N SER A 211 -12.42 -14.57 -30.99
CA SER A 211 -12.46 -16.03 -31.11
C SER A 211 -11.19 -16.62 -30.50
N ASN A 212 -11.33 -17.80 -29.87
CA ASN A 212 -10.29 -18.59 -29.18
C ASN A 212 -10.03 -18.28 -27.69
N LEU A 213 -11.02 -17.83 -26.92
CA LEU A 213 -11.00 -17.97 -25.45
C LEU A 213 -11.41 -19.39 -25.03
N GLY A 214 -10.88 -20.40 -25.72
CA GLY A 214 -11.14 -21.81 -25.43
C GLY A 214 -10.33 -22.25 -24.21
N ARG A 215 -11.02 -22.42 -23.08
CA ARG A 215 -10.57 -23.30 -21.98
C ARG A 215 -10.15 -24.63 -22.61
N LYS A 216 -8.86 -24.96 -22.60
CA LYS A 216 -8.42 -26.32 -22.93
C LYS A 216 -8.88 -27.22 -21.78
N SER A 217 -9.98 -27.94 -22.00
CA SER A 217 -10.33 -29.09 -21.17
C SER A 217 -9.27 -30.16 -21.38
N ALA A 218 -8.75 -30.71 -20.28
CA ALA A 218 -7.80 -31.82 -20.33
C ALA A 218 -8.42 -33.03 -21.08
N PRO A 219 -7.65 -33.76 -21.91
CA PRO A 219 -8.19 -34.90 -22.63
C PRO A 219 -8.43 -36.06 -21.66
N LYS A 220 -9.64 -36.64 -21.71
CA LYS A 220 -9.90 -37.97 -21.15
C LYS A 220 -9.16 -39.00 -21.99
N ALA A 221 -8.49 -39.93 -21.33
CA ALA A 221 -7.90 -41.12 -21.93
C ALA A 221 -8.98 -41.95 -22.66
N GLY A 222 -8.72 -42.27 -23.92
CA GLY A 222 -9.56 -43.13 -24.76
C GLY A 222 -8.80 -43.52 -26.03
N GLU A 223 -8.65 -44.82 -26.22
CA GLU A 223 -7.85 -45.53 -27.22
C GLU A 223 -8.16 -45.22 -28.70
N GLY A 224 -7.10 -45.27 -29.53
CA GLY A 224 -7.14 -45.82 -30.89
C GLY A 224 -7.25 -44.85 -32.07
N GLY A 225 -6.18 -44.73 -32.87
CA GLY A 225 -6.26 -44.26 -34.28
C GLY A 225 -5.04 -43.49 -34.80
N LYS A 226 -4.40 -43.99 -35.87
CA LYS A 226 -3.13 -43.52 -36.45
C LYS A 226 -3.19 -42.22 -37.27
N ALA A 227 -2.08 -41.48 -37.17
CA ALA A 227 -1.35 -40.73 -38.20
C ALA A 227 -1.99 -39.50 -38.90
N GLY A 228 -1.44 -38.32 -38.59
CA GLY A 228 -1.41 -37.15 -39.45
C GLY A 228 -0.25 -36.24 -39.04
N LYS A 229 0.85 -36.26 -39.78
CA LYS A 229 1.92 -35.25 -39.68
C LYS A 229 1.33 -33.90 -40.08
N ALA A 230 1.32 -32.95 -39.15
CA ALA A 230 1.17 -31.53 -39.46
C ALA A 230 2.20 -30.75 -38.64
N SER A 231 3.32 -30.46 -39.29
CA SER A 231 4.23 -29.38 -38.94
C SER A 231 3.46 -28.05 -38.98
N ASN A 232 3.37 -27.37 -37.85
CA ASN A 232 3.12 -25.93 -37.77
C ASN A 232 3.99 -25.48 -36.58
N LEU A 233 5.27 -25.16 -36.81
CA LEU A 233 5.69 -23.83 -37.22
C LEU A 233 4.74 -22.79 -36.62
N LEU A 234 4.98 -22.47 -35.35
CA LEU A 234 4.37 -21.33 -34.68
C LEU A 234 4.75 -20.10 -35.50
N GLN A 235 3.83 -19.72 -36.39
CA GLN A 235 3.82 -18.44 -37.06
C GLN A 235 3.88 -17.36 -35.99
N THR A 236 5.06 -16.76 -35.95
CA THR A 236 5.29 -15.35 -35.66
C THR A 236 4.05 -14.53 -36.01
N SER A 237 3.36 -14.05 -34.99
CA SER A 237 2.57 -12.83 -35.08
C SER A 237 3.33 -11.76 -34.33
N ASP A 238 3.90 -10.85 -35.09
CA ASP A 238 4.85 -9.82 -34.69
C ASP A 238 4.37 -9.02 -33.45
N CYS A 239 5.05 -9.27 -32.34
CA CYS A 239 5.39 -8.22 -31.39
C CYS A 239 6.91 -8.16 -31.39
N ASN A 240 7.44 -7.23 -32.18
CA ASN A 240 8.87 -7.02 -32.35
C ASN A 240 9.56 -6.92 -30.99
N GLU A 241 10.50 -7.84 -30.80
CA GLU A 241 11.73 -7.79 -30.00
C GLU A 241 11.80 -6.79 -28.83
N LEU A 242 11.59 -7.30 -27.62
CA LEU A 242 12.56 -7.07 -26.55
C LEU A 242 13.19 -8.42 -26.25
N LYS A 243 14.31 -8.68 -26.94
CA LYS A 243 15.21 -9.81 -26.68
C LYS A 243 15.45 -9.94 -25.18
N LEU A 244 15.04 -11.08 -24.63
CA LEU A 244 15.60 -11.64 -23.40
C LEU A 244 17.10 -11.83 -23.64
N LEU A 245 17.91 -10.90 -23.16
CA LEU A 245 19.30 -11.19 -22.82
C LEU A 245 19.30 -11.65 -21.36
N LEU A 246 19.03 -12.94 -21.15
CA LEU A 246 19.62 -13.68 -20.05
C LEU A 246 21.10 -13.86 -20.41
N ASN A 247 21.98 -13.09 -19.79
CA ASN A 247 23.34 -13.51 -19.57
C ASN A 247 23.50 -13.75 -18.07
N CYS A 248 24.21 -14.86 -17.77
CA CYS A 248 24.49 -15.44 -16.47
C CYS A 248 24.84 -14.44 -15.37
#